data_AF-A0A182MA52-F1
#
_entry.id   AF-A0A182MA52-F1
#
_cell.length_a   1.000
_cell.length_b   1.000
_cell.length_c   1.000
_cell.angle_alpha   90.00
_cell.angle_beta   90.00
_cell.angle_gamma   90.00
#
_symmetry.space_group_name_H-M   'P 1'
#
loop_
_entity.id
_entity.type
_entity.pdbx_description
1 polymer ?
#
loop_
_entity_poly.entity_id
_entity_poly.type
_entity_poly.pdbx_seq_one_letter_code
_entity_poly.pdbx_strand_id
1 'polypeptide(L)'
;NVGISFLTPEQHFQNLPDSAWTKPEFDPKEVCSLPADEPLLSPAGALLTSPSQEVIVMVGFPGSGKSHFVRNHLAPKGYEVVNRDSLGSWQKCVTHMETCLKQGKSVVIDNMSPDVESRKRYVLVANRAKIPVRCFLMDVSYKHARHNNEFREMTDRSHSIISEMVFNSYKSKFQQPTQTEGFTEIVKVKFVPKFTSKSHEDLYRMFLLEK
;
A
#
# COMPACT_ATOMS: atom_id res chain seq x y z
N ASN A 1 11.42 20.36 9.22
CA ASN A 1 10.33 20.93 8.39
C ASN A 1 10.61 22.37 7.95
N VAL A 2 10.70 23.35 8.86
CA VAL A 2 10.75 24.79 8.52
C VAL A 2 12.11 25.28 8.02
N GLY A 3 13.16 24.44 8.03
CA GLY A 3 14.50 24.82 7.58
C GLY A 3 15.28 25.67 8.59
N ILE A 4 14.86 25.66 9.86
CA ILE A 4 15.54 26.36 10.95
C ILE A 4 16.59 25.42 11.55
N SER A 5 17.77 25.98 11.87
CA SER A 5 18.81 25.28 12.62
C SER A 5 18.30 24.90 14.01
N PHE A 6 18.35 23.61 14.34
CA PHE A 6 17.98 23.10 15.65
C PHE A 6 19.25 22.82 16.46
N LEU A 7 19.26 23.28 17.71
CA LEU A 7 20.30 22.98 18.70
C LEU A 7 19.62 22.38 19.92
N THR A 8 20.22 21.35 20.52
CA THR A 8 19.77 20.85 21.83
C THR A 8 20.08 21.87 22.92
N PRO A 9 19.41 21.79 24.09
CA PRO A 9 19.74 22.66 25.23
C PRO A 9 21.22 22.62 25.62
N GLU A 10 21.84 21.45 25.58
CA GLU A 10 23.26 21.24 25.88
C GLU A 10 24.17 21.96 24.89
N GLN A 11 23.83 21.92 23.60
CA GLN A 11 24.56 22.64 22.56
C GLN A 11 24.41 24.15 22.74
N HIS A 12 23.17 24.62 22.94
CA HIS A 12 22.86 26.04 22.96
C HIS A 12 23.35 26.76 24.22
N PHE A 13 23.16 26.14 25.39
CA PHE A 13 23.46 26.78 26.67
C PHE A 13 24.82 26.38 27.26
N GLN A 14 25.35 25.20 26.91
CA GLN A 14 26.56 24.65 27.54
C GLN A 14 27.74 24.49 26.56
N ASN A 15 27.56 24.83 25.28
CA ASN A 15 28.55 24.64 24.21
C ASN A 15 29.10 23.20 24.13
N LEU A 16 28.26 22.22 24.48
CA LEU A 16 28.64 20.80 24.38
C LEU A 16 28.59 20.34 22.91
N PRO A 17 29.47 19.39 22.53
CA PRO A 17 29.48 18.84 21.18
C PRO A 17 28.21 18.06 20.88
N ASP A 18 27.94 17.88 19.58
CA ASP A 18 26.74 17.20 19.11
C ASP A 18 26.62 15.77 19.65
N SER A 19 25.41 15.44 20.08
CA SER A 19 25.05 14.08 20.47
C SER A 19 24.66 13.29 19.21
N ALA A 20 24.72 11.96 19.25
CA ALA A 20 24.37 11.14 18.10
C ALA A 20 22.87 11.26 17.74
N TRP A 21 22.53 12.19 16.86
CA TRP A 21 21.18 12.28 16.30
C TRP A 21 20.91 11.08 15.38
N THR A 22 19.72 10.48 15.54
CA THR A 22 19.28 9.35 14.72
C THR A 22 18.28 9.83 13.68
N LYS A 23 18.59 9.62 12.39
CA LYS A 23 17.68 9.97 11.29
C LYS A 23 16.37 9.18 11.39
N PRO A 24 15.20 9.78 11.08
CA PRO A 24 13.95 9.05 10.99
C PRO A 24 14.03 7.88 9.99
N GLU A 25 13.38 6.77 10.32
CA GLU A 25 13.29 5.57 9.45
C GLU A 25 12.65 5.85 8.08
N PHE A 26 11.92 6.96 7.95
CA PHE A 26 11.24 7.37 6.73
C PHE A 26 11.45 8.87 6.49
N ASP A 27 12.00 9.20 5.32
CA ASP A 27 12.14 10.58 4.85
C ASP A 27 11.13 10.85 3.71
N PRO A 28 10.08 11.66 3.96
CA PRO A 28 9.08 11.95 2.93
C PRO A 28 9.64 12.70 1.72
N LYS A 29 10.79 13.38 1.87
CA LYS A 29 11.41 14.13 0.76
C LYS A 29 12.02 13.19 -0.27
N GLU A 30 12.53 12.03 0.16
CA GLU A 30 13.13 11.03 -0.74
C GLU A 30 12.06 10.45 -1.68
N VAL A 31 10.88 10.13 -1.15
CA VAL A 31 9.75 9.60 -1.93
C VAL A 31 9.26 10.59 -2.99
N CYS A 32 9.19 11.88 -2.65
CA CYS A 32 8.76 12.92 -3.59
C CYS A 32 9.86 13.34 -4.59
N SER A 33 11.05 12.76 -4.50
CA SER A 33 12.18 13.05 -5.38
C SER A 33 12.49 11.90 -6.35
N LEU A 34 11.68 10.83 -6.32
CA LEU A 34 11.81 9.73 -7.28
C LEU A 34 11.56 10.23 -8.71
N PRO A 35 12.35 9.76 -9.71
CA PRO A 35 12.18 10.17 -11.10
C PRO A 35 10.78 9.84 -11.63
N ALA A 36 10.20 10.74 -12.43
CA ALA A 36 8.88 10.53 -13.03
C ALA A 36 8.84 9.30 -13.96
N ASP A 37 9.98 8.93 -14.54
CA ASP A 37 10.12 7.82 -15.51
C ASP A 37 10.39 6.46 -14.84
N GLU A 38 10.38 6.41 -13.50
CA GLU A 38 10.62 5.15 -12.80
C GLU A 38 9.44 4.18 -13.01
N PRO A 39 9.69 2.89 -13.34
CA PRO A 39 8.62 1.92 -13.52
C PRO A 39 7.78 1.77 -12.25
N LEU A 40 6.45 1.92 -12.40
CA LEU A 40 5.47 1.76 -11.30
C LEU A 40 5.49 0.36 -10.68
N LEU A 41 5.86 -0.64 -11.47
CA LEU A 41 5.90 -2.05 -11.09
C LEU A 41 7.35 -2.57 -11.13
N SER A 42 7.66 -3.47 -10.20
CA SER A 42 8.95 -4.18 -10.15
C SER A 42 8.70 -5.70 -10.05
N PRO A 43 9.43 -6.54 -10.82
CA PRO A 43 10.56 -6.21 -11.70
C PRO A 43 10.16 -5.40 -12.94
N ALA A 44 11.14 -4.74 -13.57
CA ALA A 44 10.91 -3.99 -14.81
C ALA A 44 10.38 -4.95 -15.89
N GLY A 45 9.25 -4.59 -16.52
CA GLY A 45 8.53 -5.44 -17.47
C GLY A 45 7.32 -6.18 -16.90
N ALA A 46 7.10 -6.14 -15.58
CA ALA A 46 5.87 -6.64 -14.99
C ALA A 46 4.64 -5.93 -15.58
N LEU A 47 3.64 -6.71 -16.01
CA LEU A 47 2.46 -6.17 -16.66
C LEU A 47 1.42 -5.73 -15.64
N LEU A 48 0.81 -4.55 -15.86
CA LEU A 48 -0.28 -4.09 -15.01
C LEU A 48 -1.52 -5.00 -15.11
N THR A 49 -1.83 -5.47 -16.31
CA THR A 49 -3.00 -6.30 -16.62
C THR A 49 -2.63 -7.47 -17.52
N SER A 50 -3.30 -8.60 -17.36
CA SER A 50 -3.21 -9.75 -18.27
C SER A 50 -4.19 -9.62 -19.45
N PRO A 51 -3.82 -10.10 -20.66
CA PRO A 51 -4.77 -10.24 -21.76
C PRO A 51 -5.81 -11.35 -21.52
N SER A 52 -5.52 -12.31 -20.63
CA SER A 52 -6.45 -13.35 -20.21
C SER A 52 -7.09 -13.01 -18.87
N GLN A 53 -8.19 -13.69 -18.56
CA GLN A 53 -8.81 -13.62 -17.24
C GLN A 53 -7.78 -13.97 -16.15
N GLU A 54 -7.75 -13.18 -15.07
CA GLU A 54 -6.85 -13.38 -13.94
C GLU A 54 -7.44 -12.87 -12.62
N VAL A 55 -6.78 -13.22 -11.53
CA VAL A 55 -7.03 -12.69 -10.19
C VAL A 55 -5.79 -11.94 -9.70
N ILE A 56 -5.95 -10.72 -9.22
CA ILE A 56 -4.89 -9.97 -8.54
C ILE A 56 -5.22 -9.88 -7.06
N VAL A 57 -4.32 -10.32 -6.20
CA VAL A 57 -4.43 -10.15 -4.74
C VAL A 57 -3.53 -8.99 -4.31
N MET A 58 -4.13 -7.90 -3.84
CA MET A 58 -3.38 -6.79 -3.25
C MET A 58 -2.89 -7.16 -1.85
N VAL A 59 -1.65 -6.81 -1.54
CA VAL A 59 -1.01 -7.01 -0.24
C VAL A 59 -0.30 -5.72 0.15
N GLY A 60 -0.54 -5.23 1.38
CA GLY A 60 0.19 -4.08 1.91
C GLY A 60 -0.53 -3.43 3.09
N PHE A 61 0.21 -2.63 3.85
CA PHE A 61 -0.31 -1.93 5.04
C PHE A 61 -1.61 -1.18 4.75
N PRO A 62 -2.53 -1.03 5.72
CA PRO A 62 -3.53 0.04 5.62
C PRO A 62 -2.82 1.38 5.38
N GLY A 63 -3.41 2.30 4.59
CA GLY A 63 -2.74 3.56 4.24
C GLY A 63 -1.62 3.47 3.18
N SER A 64 -1.26 2.28 2.68
CA SER A 64 -0.25 2.14 1.61
C SER A 64 -0.69 2.60 0.21
N GLY A 65 -1.98 2.91 0.02
CA GLY A 65 -2.51 3.37 -1.26
C GLY A 65 -3.10 2.28 -2.16
N LYS A 66 -3.26 1.04 -1.69
CA LYS A 66 -3.89 -0.08 -2.44
C LYS A 66 -5.18 0.32 -3.15
N SER A 67 -6.18 0.81 -2.41
CA SER A 67 -7.48 1.18 -2.98
C SER A 67 -7.36 2.32 -4.01
N HIS A 68 -6.43 3.24 -3.80
CA HIS A 68 -6.14 4.29 -4.78
C HIS A 68 -5.53 3.68 -6.06
N PHE A 69 -4.55 2.77 -5.91
CA PHE A 69 -3.95 2.06 -7.03
C PHE A 69 -4.99 1.26 -7.82
N VAL A 70 -5.81 0.46 -7.12
CA VAL A 70 -6.87 -0.35 -7.71
C VAL A 70 -7.85 0.51 -8.49
N ARG A 71 -8.37 1.58 -7.88
CA ARG A 71 -9.35 2.48 -8.51
C ARG A 71 -8.81 3.20 -9.74
N ASN A 72 -7.52 3.54 -9.75
CA ASN A 72 -6.93 4.36 -10.82
C ASN A 72 -6.26 3.54 -11.92
N HIS A 73 -5.83 2.31 -11.63
CA HIS A 73 -5.04 1.49 -12.56
C HIS A 73 -5.73 0.20 -12.99
N LEU A 74 -6.51 -0.46 -12.12
CA LEU A 74 -7.10 -1.77 -12.42
C LEU A 74 -8.59 -1.70 -12.74
N ALA A 75 -9.38 -0.99 -11.92
CA ALA A 75 -10.82 -0.86 -12.14
C ALA A 75 -11.17 -0.22 -13.51
N PRO A 76 -10.47 0.83 -14.00
CA PRO A 76 -10.70 1.39 -15.32
C PRO A 76 -10.35 0.44 -16.48
N LYS A 77 -9.60 -0.63 -16.18
CA LYS A 77 -9.25 -1.70 -17.13
C LYS A 77 -10.24 -2.87 -17.09
N GLY A 78 -11.35 -2.73 -16.37
CA GLY A 78 -12.43 -3.72 -16.32
C GLY A 78 -12.27 -4.78 -15.22
N TYR A 79 -11.35 -4.59 -14.26
CA TYR A 79 -11.26 -5.49 -13.11
C TYR A 79 -12.41 -5.24 -12.14
N GLU A 80 -13.09 -6.31 -11.74
CA GLU A 80 -14.05 -6.26 -10.65
C GLU A 80 -13.31 -6.12 -9.33
N VAL A 81 -13.68 -5.11 -8.52
CA VAL A 81 -13.06 -4.86 -7.22
C VAL A 81 -13.82 -5.60 -6.12
N VAL A 82 -13.16 -6.57 -5.50
CA VAL A 82 -13.65 -7.26 -4.30
C VAL A 82 -12.99 -6.63 -3.09
N ASN A 83 -13.78 -5.92 -2.28
CA ASN A 83 -13.30 -5.27 -1.06
C ASN A 83 -14.15 -5.71 0.14
N ARG A 84 -13.49 -6.16 1.21
CA ARG A 84 -14.14 -6.65 2.43
C ARG A 84 -14.85 -5.54 3.19
N ASP A 85 -14.36 -4.32 3.18
CA ASP A 85 -15.00 -3.21 3.91
C ASP A 85 -16.38 -2.91 3.30
N SER A 86 -16.53 -3.07 1.99
CA SER A 86 -17.82 -2.92 1.28
C SER A 86 -18.72 -4.15 1.41
N LEU A 87 -18.14 -5.36 1.36
CA LEU A 87 -18.90 -6.62 1.38
C LEU A 87 -19.18 -7.15 2.80
N GLY A 88 -18.47 -6.66 3.82
CA GLY A 88 -18.61 -6.99 5.24
C GLY A 88 -17.84 -8.23 5.73
N SER A 89 -17.75 -9.31 4.93
CA SER A 89 -17.07 -10.54 5.35
C SER A 89 -16.17 -11.16 4.28
N TRP A 90 -15.19 -11.96 4.71
CA TRP A 90 -14.30 -12.63 3.77
C TRP A 90 -15.03 -13.71 2.95
N GLN A 91 -16.06 -14.34 3.50
CA GLN A 91 -16.90 -15.31 2.81
C GLN A 91 -17.65 -14.65 1.65
N LYS A 92 -18.25 -13.47 1.91
CA LYS A 92 -18.91 -12.67 0.86
C LYS A 92 -17.92 -12.25 -0.23
N CYS A 93 -16.68 -11.92 0.13
CA CYS A 93 -15.63 -11.65 -0.86
C CYS A 93 -15.36 -12.85 -1.76
N VAL A 94 -15.24 -14.05 -1.18
CA VAL A 94 -15.04 -15.30 -1.92
C VAL A 94 -16.22 -15.59 -2.85
N THR A 95 -17.45 -15.50 -2.36
CA THR A 95 -18.66 -15.72 -3.17
C THR A 95 -18.80 -14.72 -4.31
N HIS A 96 -18.49 -13.43 -4.06
CA HIS A 96 -18.50 -12.40 -5.10
C HIS A 96 -17.44 -12.69 -6.17
N MET A 97 -16.21 -12.97 -5.75
CA MET A 97 -15.12 -13.37 -6.64
C MET A 97 -15.52 -14.57 -7.51
N GLU A 98 -16.05 -15.65 -6.92
CA GLU A 98 -16.49 -16.83 -7.67
C GLU A 98 -17.53 -16.50 -8.74
N THR A 99 -18.49 -15.63 -8.41
CA THR A 99 -19.54 -15.18 -9.34
C THR A 99 -18.94 -14.41 -10.52
N CYS A 100 -18.03 -13.49 -10.25
CA CYS A 100 -17.36 -12.70 -11.29
C CYS A 100 -16.46 -13.56 -12.17
N LEU A 101 -15.74 -14.53 -11.59
CA LEU A 101 -14.92 -15.46 -12.35
C LEU A 101 -15.75 -16.33 -13.30
N LYS A 102 -16.92 -16.81 -12.87
CA LYS A 102 -17.87 -17.54 -13.74
C LYS A 102 -18.41 -16.69 -14.88
N GLN A 103 -18.46 -15.36 -14.72
CA GLN A 103 -18.86 -14.41 -15.76
C GLN A 103 -17.71 -14.05 -16.72
N GLY A 104 -16.51 -14.65 -16.57
CA GLY A 104 -15.35 -14.35 -17.40
C GLY A 104 -14.64 -13.03 -17.03
N LYS A 105 -14.98 -12.40 -15.90
CA LYS A 105 -14.35 -11.15 -15.47
C LYS A 105 -13.02 -11.40 -14.75
N SER A 106 -12.04 -10.53 -14.95
CA SER A 106 -10.86 -10.46 -14.08
C SER A 106 -11.23 -9.77 -12.76
N VAL A 107 -10.61 -10.21 -11.67
CA VAL A 107 -10.95 -9.77 -10.31
C VAL A 107 -9.71 -9.24 -9.60
N VAL A 108 -9.86 -8.15 -8.86
CA VAL A 108 -8.85 -7.66 -7.92
C VAL A 108 -9.38 -7.68 -6.49
N ILE A 109 -8.63 -8.29 -5.59
CA ILE A 109 -8.92 -8.34 -4.16
C ILE A 109 -8.23 -7.16 -3.49
N ASP A 110 -8.98 -6.09 -3.19
CA ASP A 110 -8.50 -4.89 -2.50
C ASP A 110 -8.68 -5.03 -0.98
N ASN A 111 -8.00 -6.02 -0.42
CA ASN A 111 -7.91 -6.24 1.03
C ASN A 111 -6.47 -6.05 1.50
N MET A 112 -6.25 -6.00 2.82
CA MET A 112 -4.89 -5.93 3.38
C MET A 112 -4.08 -7.23 3.17
N SER A 113 -4.74 -8.38 3.31
CA SER A 113 -4.18 -9.73 3.08
C SER A 113 -2.79 -10.00 3.70
N PRO A 114 -2.59 -9.77 5.02
CA PRO A 114 -1.27 -9.76 5.65
C PRO A 114 -0.57 -11.13 5.68
N ASP A 115 -1.31 -12.21 5.89
CA ASP A 115 -0.78 -13.55 6.12
C ASP A 115 -1.16 -14.54 5.00
N VAL A 116 -0.46 -15.69 4.99
CA VAL A 116 -0.68 -16.77 4.02
C VAL A 116 -2.12 -17.29 4.09
N GLU A 117 -2.70 -17.41 5.29
CA GLU A 117 -4.05 -17.96 5.47
C GLU A 117 -5.12 -17.07 4.80
N SER A 118 -5.00 -15.76 4.95
CA SER A 118 -5.87 -14.77 4.34
C SER A 118 -5.79 -14.82 2.82
N ARG A 119 -4.59 -14.95 2.26
CA ARG A 119 -4.36 -15.03 0.80
C ARG A 119 -4.83 -16.35 0.21
N LYS A 120 -4.61 -17.46 0.94
CA LYS A 120 -4.99 -18.83 0.54
C LYS A 120 -6.47 -18.93 0.16
N ARG A 121 -7.35 -18.17 0.82
CA ARG A 121 -8.80 -18.14 0.53
C ARG A 121 -9.10 -17.77 -0.91
N TYR A 122 -8.35 -16.83 -1.48
CA TYR A 122 -8.53 -16.37 -2.87
C TYR A 122 -7.76 -17.25 -3.85
N VAL A 123 -6.53 -17.64 -3.50
CA VAL A 123 -5.71 -18.51 -4.35
C VAL A 123 -6.39 -19.86 -4.60
N LEU A 124 -7.01 -20.46 -3.58
CA LEU A 124 -7.75 -21.72 -3.73
C LEU A 124 -8.92 -21.61 -4.72
N VAL A 125 -9.64 -20.48 -4.72
CA VAL A 125 -10.75 -20.23 -5.63
C VAL A 125 -10.25 -20.11 -7.06
N ALA A 126 -9.22 -19.29 -7.27
CA ALA A 126 -8.60 -19.10 -8.59
C ALA A 126 -8.07 -20.43 -9.16
N ASN A 127 -7.37 -21.22 -8.33
CA ASN A 127 -6.82 -22.51 -8.73
C ASN A 127 -7.90 -23.53 -9.10
N ARG A 128 -9.00 -23.60 -8.35
CA ARG A 128 -10.15 -24.47 -8.70
C ARG A 128 -10.78 -24.10 -10.03
N ALA A 129 -10.83 -22.80 -10.32
CA ALA A 129 -11.31 -22.27 -11.60
C ALA A 129 -10.26 -22.36 -12.73
N LYS A 130 -9.03 -22.82 -12.44
CA LYS A 130 -7.88 -22.84 -13.36
C LYS A 130 -7.54 -21.44 -13.92
N ILE A 131 -7.73 -20.41 -13.11
CA ILE A 131 -7.46 -19.01 -13.46
C ILE A 131 -6.15 -18.58 -12.76
N PRO A 132 -5.20 -17.96 -13.48
CA PRO A 132 -3.95 -17.51 -12.88
C PRO A 132 -4.20 -16.45 -11.81
N VAL A 133 -3.40 -16.49 -10.74
CA VAL A 133 -3.45 -15.52 -9.65
C VAL A 133 -2.10 -14.86 -9.45
N ARG A 134 -2.06 -13.53 -9.48
CA ARG A 134 -0.87 -12.72 -9.20
C ARG A 134 -1.00 -12.00 -7.86
N CYS A 135 0.12 -11.72 -7.23
CA CYS A 135 0.18 -10.92 -6.02
C CYS A 135 0.78 -9.54 -6.34
N PHE A 136 0.08 -8.48 -5.95
CA PHE A 136 0.58 -7.11 -6.05
C PHE A 136 0.89 -6.62 -4.64
N LEU A 137 2.17 -6.58 -4.30
CA LEU A 137 2.68 -6.17 -2.99
C LEU A 137 3.04 -4.69 -3.02
N MET A 138 2.37 -3.87 -2.21
CA MET A 138 2.73 -2.45 -2.06
C MET A 138 4.11 -2.34 -1.40
N ASP A 139 5.04 -1.68 -2.09
CA ASP A 139 6.39 -1.43 -1.60
C ASP A 139 6.40 -0.17 -0.72
N VAL A 140 5.69 -0.28 0.42
CA VAL A 140 5.46 0.82 1.36
C VAL A 140 5.75 0.31 2.77
N SER A 141 6.69 0.94 3.46
CA SER A 141 7.06 0.59 4.82
C SER A 141 5.97 0.97 5.84
N TYR A 142 6.09 0.46 7.06
CA TYR A 142 5.18 0.82 8.17
C TYR A 142 5.13 2.34 8.40
N LYS A 143 6.30 2.99 8.50
CA LYS A 143 6.40 4.44 8.73
C LYS A 143 5.88 5.23 7.54
N HIS A 144 6.14 4.78 6.33
CA HIS A 144 5.57 5.42 5.13
C HIS A 144 4.04 5.32 5.11
N ALA A 145 3.48 4.15 5.39
CA ALA A 145 2.02 3.97 5.43
C ALA A 145 1.36 4.80 6.54
N ARG A 146 2.02 4.93 7.71
CA ARG A 146 1.59 5.83 8.79
C ARG A 146 1.63 7.29 8.35
N HIS A 147 2.71 7.73 7.69
CA HIS A 147 2.83 9.08 7.16
C HIS A 147 1.72 9.40 6.14
N ASN A 148 1.43 8.47 5.24
CA ASN A 148 0.30 8.59 4.31
C ASN A 148 -1.04 8.76 5.03
N ASN A 149 -1.23 8.04 6.14
CA ASN A 149 -2.44 8.15 6.95
C ASN A 149 -2.57 9.54 7.59
N GLU A 150 -1.53 10.02 8.28
CA GLU A 150 -1.53 11.38 8.87
C GLU A 150 -1.80 12.45 7.80
N PHE A 151 -1.14 12.34 6.65
CA PHE A 151 -1.37 13.26 5.54
C PHE A 151 -2.83 13.26 5.08
N ARG A 152 -3.46 12.08 4.97
CA ARG A 152 -4.87 11.98 4.59
C ARG A 152 -5.80 12.50 5.66
N GLU A 153 -5.53 12.25 6.94
CA GLU A 153 -6.33 12.79 8.05
C GLU A 153 -6.30 14.34 8.05
N MET A 154 -5.18 14.95 7.66
CA MET A 154 -5.05 16.40 7.55
C MET A 154 -5.69 17.01 6.28
N THR A 155 -5.80 16.24 5.19
CA THR A 155 -6.17 16.79 3.86
C THR A 155 -7.51 16.30 3.30
N ASP A 156 -7.99 15.13 3.74
CA ASP A 156 -9.20 14.48 3.24
C ASP A 156 -10.21 14.29 4.39
N ARG A 157 -11.21 15.19 4.45
CA ARG A 157 -12.27 15.15 5.48
C ARG A 157 -13.14 13.89 5.40
N SER A 158 -13.13 13.17 4.28
CA SER A 158 -13.86 11.91 4.12
C SER A 158 -13.06 10.69 4.55
N HIS A 159 -11.79 10.88 4.91
CA HIS A 159 -10.92 9.79 5.33
C HIS A 159 -11.35 9.24 6.69
N SER A 160 -11.65 7.94 6.73
CA SER A 160 -11.83 7.24 8.00
C SER A 160 -10.50 7.12 8.74
N ILE A 161 -10.49 7.51 10.01
CA ILE A 161 -9.34 7.39 10.90
C ILE A 161 -8.94 5.92 11.03
N ILE A 162 -7.68 5.61 10.71
CA ILE A 162 -7.12 4.27 10.87
C ILE A 162 -6.29 4.25 12.15
N SER A 163 -6.78 3.53 13.16
CA SER A 163 -6.10 3.46 14.45
C SER A 163 -4.74 2.77 14.35
N GLU A 164 -3.82 3.15 15.24
CA GLU A 164 -2.49 2.55 15.32
C GLU A 164 -2.54 1.03 15.58
N MET A 165 -3.57 0.57 16.30
CA MET A 165 -3.82 -0.85 16.55
C MET A 165 -3.97 -1.65 15.24
N VAL A 166 -4.60 -1.06 14.20
CA VAL A 166 -4.75 -1.74 12.89
C VAL A 166 -3.39 -1.90 12.21
N PHE A 167 -2.55 -0.86 12.25
CA PHE A 167 -1.19 -0.94 11.69
C PHE A 167 -0.34 -1.97 12.43
N ASN A 168 -0.38 -1.97 13.77
CA ASN A 168 0.40 -2.91 14.59
C ASN A 168 -0.09 -4.36 14.43
N SER A 169 -1.41 -4.55 14.33
CA SER A 169 -2.03 -5.86 14.02
C SER A 169 -1.66 -6.37 12.62
N TYR A 170 -1.60 -5.49 11.62
CA TYR A 170 -1.09 -5.85 10.31
C TYR A 170 0.38 -6.25 10.38
N LYS A 171 1.22 -5.43 11.03
CA LYS A 171 2.66 -5.65 11.14
C LYS A 171 2.98 -6.99 11.81
N SER A 172 2.26 -7.36 12.87
CA SER A 172 2.50 -8.62 13.59
C SER A 172 2.08 -9.87 12.80
N LYS A 173 1.08 -9.73 11.91
CA LYS A 173 0.59 -10.84 11.06
C LYS A 173 1.29 -10.92 9.71
N PHE A 174 1.96 -9.86 9.29
CA PHE A 174 2.51 -9.78 7.94
C PHE A 174 3.51 -10.90 7.68
N GLN A 175 3.24 -11.67 6.62
CA GLN A 175 4.11 -12.69 6.09
C GLN A 175 4.34 -12.35 4.62
N GLN A 176 5.62 -12.24 4.24
CA GLN A 176 5.99 -11.90 2.87
C GLN A 176 5.38 -12.92 1.88
N PRO A 177 4.69 -12.46 0.82
CA PRO A 177 4.09 -13.36 -0.15
C PRO A 177 5.17 -14.17 -0.88
N THR A 178 4.88 -15.43 -1.15
CA THR A 178 5.80 -16.37 -1.82
C THR A 178 5.09 -17.13 -2.94
N GLN A 179 5.83 -17.52 -3.98
CA GLN A 179 5.25 -18.28 -5.12
C GLN A 179 4.67 -19.63 -4.68
N THR A 180 5.18 -20.23 -3.61
CA THR A 180 4.67 -21.48 -3.02
C THR A 180 3.22 -21.38 -2.53
N GLU A 181 2.69 -20.17 -2.35
CA GLU A 181 1.27 -19.97 -2.05
C GLU A 181 0.37 -20.26 -3.26
N GLY A 182 0.93 -20.34 -4.48
CA GLY A 182 0.22 -20.56 -5.73
C GLY A 182 0.13 -19.32 -6.63
N PHE A 183 0.90 -18.27 -6.36
CA PHE A 183 0.97 -17.08 -7.22
C PHE A 183 1.81 -17.36 -8.47
N THR A 184 1.28 -17.02 -9.65
CA THR A 184 2.02 -17.10 -10.92
C THR A 184 3.12 -16.04 -11.00
N GLU A 185 2.90 -14.89 -10.37
CA GLU A 185 3.86 -13.79 -10.30
C GLU A 185 3.61 -12.98 -9.01
N ILE A 186 4.68 -12.45 -8.42
CA ILE A 186 4.62 -11.47 -7.35
C ILE A 186 5.26 -10.19 -7.85
N VAL A 187 4.43 -9.15 -7.96
CA VAL A 187 4.81 -7.83 -8.46
C VAL A 187 4.84 -6.85 -7.30
N LYS A 188 5.93 -6.10 -7.16
CA LYS A 188 5.99 -4.97 -6.23
C LYS A 188 5.41 -3.72 -6.89
N VAL A 189 4.52 -3.05 -6.18
CA VAL A 189 3.91 -1.78 -6.59
C VAL A 189 4.60 -0.66 -5.85
N LYS A 190 5.35 0.18 -6.58
CA LYS A 190 6.01 1.34 -5.99
C LYS A 190 4.99 2.42 -5.65
N PHE A 191 5.25 3.15 -4.58
CA PHE A 191 4.44 4.30 -4.23
C PHE A 191 4.93 5.54 -4.97
N VAL A 192 4.05 6.13 -5.78
CA VAL A 192 4.29 7.40 -6.46
C VAL A 192 3.21 8.38 -6.01
N PRO A 193 3.56 9.41 -5.21
CA PRO A 193 2.57 10.35 -4.73
C PRO A 193 2.00 11.20 -5.87
N LYS A 194 0.70 11.47 -5.82
CA LYS A 194 0.02 12.43 -6.70
C LYS A 194 -0.73 13.43 -5.83
N PHE A 195 -0.42 14.71 -6.03
CA PHE A 195 -0.99 15.80 -5.23
C PHE A 195 -1.93 16.65 -6.08
N THR A 196 -3.01 17.13 -5.45
CA THR A 196 -3.99 18.01 -6.08
C THR A 196 -3.55 19.46 -6.13
N SER A 197 -2.61 19.86 -5.27
CA SER A 197 -2.10 21.22 -5.17
C SER A 197 -0.65 21.21 -4.72
N LYS A 198 0.05 22.33 -4.97
CA LYS A 198 1.42 22.53 -4.49
C LYS A 198 1.49 22.52 -2.95
N SER A 199 0.50 23.10 -2.28
CA SER A 199 0.40 23.09 -0.82
C SER A 199 0.32 21.67 -0.23
N HIS A 200 -0.37 20.75 -0.91
CA HIS A 200 -0.43 19.35 -0.51
C HIS A 200 0.90 18.63 -0.71
N GLU A 201 1.61 18.92 -1.80
CA GLU A 201 2.96 18.40 -2.00
C GLU A 201 3.92 18.90 -0.90
N ASP A 202 3.89 20.21 -0.60
CA ASP A 202 4.75 20.82 0.41
C ASP A 202 4.45 20.24 1.81
N LEU A 203 3.17 20.06 2.14
CA LEU A 203 2.74 19.40 3.38
C LEU A 203 3.22 17.95 3.45
N TYR A 204 3.09 17.19 2.35
CA TYR A 204 3.51 15.79 2.33
C TYR A 204 5.02 15.64 2.52
N ARG A 205 5.83 16.61 2.05
CA ARG A 205 7.29 16.65 2.22
C ARG A 205 7.75 16.97 3.66
N MET A 206 6.84 17.31 4.56
CA MET A 206 7.13 17.52 5.98
C MET A 206 7.18 16.20 6.74
N PHE A 207 8.00 16.08 7.77
CA PHE A 207 7.91 14.96 8.73
C PHE A 207 6.65 15.13 9.58
N LEU A 208 5.66 14.24 9.40
CA LEU A 208 4.33 14.32 10.05
C LEU A 208 4.17 13.40 11.27
N LEU A 209 5.07 12.43 11.46
CA LEU A 209 4.94 11.39 12.49
C LEU A 209 5.62 11.71 13.82
N GLU A 210 6.57 12.63 13.82
CA GLU A 210 7.32 12.96 15.03
C GLU A 210 6.62 14.10 15.76
N LYS A 211 6.32 13.87 17.04
CA LYS A 211 5.77 14.84 17.99
C LYS A 211 6.83 15.22 19.00
#